data_AF-A0A382I3J8-F1
#
_entry.id   AF-A0A382I3J8-F1
#
_cell.length_a   1.000
_cell.length_b   1.000
_cell.length_c   1.000
_cell.angle_alpha   90.00
_cell.angle_beta   90.00
_cell.angle_gamma   90.00
#
_symmetry.space_group_name_H-M   'P 1'
#
loop_
_entity.id
_entity.type
_entity.pdbx_description
1 polymer ?
#
loop_
_entity_poly.entity_id
_entity_poly.type
_entity_poly.pdbx_seq_one_letter_code
_entity_poly.pdbx_strand_id
1 'polypeptide(L)'
;MSVPVFQALKIGSYIFRQKMKGNKRYPLVMMLEPLFRCNLECIGCGKIQKPNEILKQNMSPEKCFKAVKECGAPIVSIAGGEPLMHPAIVEIVEGLITQKRFIYLCTNAILLKDFLDRLPVSPYLTLSVHLDGMEEDHDRVVDQKGTFKLATEAVREAKKKGFRVTSATTFFEDTTIEKAERFLDFLKPLGIDGITMASAFRYPDAPDQDHFFGRKKTFEFFDKLLEKNKNGRWDINHSPLYLEFLRGKRDYSCTPWGNPNYSVLGWQKPCYLLDEGYAETFKELMETTKWENYGHKNNEKCADCTAHCGYEPTAVDEATSTVRGMMDSMKMVFQ
;
A
#
# COMPACT_ATOMS: atom_id res chain seq x y z
N MET A 1 -16.57 8.72 -1.35
CA MET A 1 -15.48 8.76 -0.35
C MET A 1 -14.76 7.43 -0.35
N SER A 2 -13.47 7.46 -0.65
CA SER A 2 -12.60 6.29 -0.84
C SER A 2 -12.20 5.59 0.47
N VAL A 3 -12.35 6.24 1.63
CA VAL A 3 -12.20 5.63 2.95
C VAL A 3 -13.55 5.62 3.66
N PRO A 4 -14.03 4.47 4.17
CA PRO A 4 -15.26 4.41 4.96
C PRO A 4 -15.20 5.30 6.22
N VAL A 5 -16.30 6.00 6.53
CA VAL A 5 -16.39 6.90 7.71
C VAL A 5 -16.04 6.16 9.01
N PHE A 6 -16.52 4.92 9.14
CA PHE A 6 -16.20 4.06 10.28
C PHE A 6 -14.68 3.86 10.46
N GLN A 7 -13.96 3.64 9.37
CA GLN A 7 -12.50 3.50 9.36
C GLN A 7 -11.82 4.81 9.71
N ALA A 8 -12.24 5.92 9.09
CA ALA A 8 -11.69 7.25 9.36
C ALA A 8 -11.81 7.64 10.85
N LEU A 9 -12.97 7.41 11.47
CA LEU A 9 -13.20 7.69 12.90
C LEU A 9 -12.30 6.86 13.82
N LYS A 10 -12.12 5.56 13.51
CA LYS A 10 -11.26 4.68 14.31
C LYS A 10 -9.78 5.05 14.19
N ILE A 11 -9.33 5.39 12.98
CA ILE A 11 -7.95 5.87 12.74
C ILE A 11 -7.74 7.21 13.46
N GLY A 12 -8.68 8.16 13.34
CA GLY A 12 -8.61 9.44 14.04
C GLY A 12 -8.52 9.28 15.55
N SER A 13 -9.34 8.39 16.14
CA SER A 13 -9.28 8.06 17.57
C SER A 13 -7.95 7.40 17.98
N TYR A 14 -7.37 6.56 17.11
CA TYR A 14 -6.05 5.99 17.35
C TYR A 14 -4.96 7.07 17.35
N ILE A 15 -4.91 7.93 16.34
CA ILE A 15 -3.95 9.03 16.21
C ILE A 15 -4.05 9.95 17.43
N PHE A 16 -5.27 10.36 17.80
CA PHE A 16 -5.51 11.19 18.98
C PHE A 16 -4.94 10.56 20.25
N ARG A 17 -5.17 9.26 20.48
CA ARG A 17 -4.61 8.55 21.64
C ARG A 17 -3.09 8.48 21.62
N GLN A 18 -2.47 8.30 20.46
CA GLN A 18 -1.00 8.28 20.33
C GLN A 18 -0.42 9.65 20.70
N LYS A 19 -1.03 10.74 20.22
CA LYS A 19 -0.61 12.11 20.54
C LYS A 19 -0.80 12.44 22.02
N MET A 20 -1.93 12.06 22.61
CA MET A 20 -2.19 12.24 24.05
C MET A 20 -1.18 11.51 24.94
N LYS A 21 -0.63 10.37 24.47
CA LYS A 21 0.45 9.65 25.16
C LYS A 21 1.84 10.25 24.93
N GLY A 22 1.96 11.28 24.10
CA GLY A 22 3.25 11.90 23.74
C GLY A 22 4.11 11.05 22.81
N ASN A 23 3.56 9.99 22.19
CA ASN A 23 4.32 9.11 21.31
C ASN A 23 4.73 9.85 20.03
N LYS A 24 6.04 10.02 19.84
CA LYS A 24 6.60 10.72 18.67
C LYS A 24 6.67 9.85 17.43
N ARG A 25 6.80 8.53 17.60
CA ARG A 25 6.86 7.54 16.53
C ARG A 25 5.81 6.46 16.79
N TYR A 26 4.82 6.37 15.92
CA TYR A 26 3.77 5.36 15.98
C TYR A 26 3.39 4.91 14.57
N PRO A 27 3.09 3.62 14.37
CA PRO A 27 2.70 3.10 13.06
C PRO A 27 1.22 3.40 12.78
N LEU A 28 0.90 3.74 11.53
CA LEU A 28 -0.48 3.88 11.05
C LEU A 28 -0.93 2.63 10.29
N VAL A 29 -0.03 2.10 9.47
CA VAL A 29 -0.19 0.87 8.72
C VAL A 29 0.92 -0.07 9.17
N MET A 30 0.68 -1.37 9.15
CA MET A 30 1.72 -2.38 9.23
C MET A 30 1.66 -3.20 7.94
N MET A 31 2.78 -3.36 7.27
CA MET A 31 2.91 -4.33 6.19
C MET A 31 3.24 -5.69 6.79
N LEU A 32 2.42 -6.70 6.47
CA LEU A 32 2.59 -8.08 6.88
C LEU A 32 2.82 -8.93 5.64
N GLU A 33 3.99 -9.56 5.56
CA GLU A 33 4.40 -10.44 4.47
C GLU A 33 4.50 -11.89 4.98
N PRO A 34 3.37 -12.63 5.07
CA PRO A 34 3.36 -13.97 5.67
C PRO A 34 4.04 -15.03 4.79
N LEU A 35 4.31 -14.71 3.52
CA LEU A 35 5.14 -15.47 2.60
C LEU A 35 5.78 -14.55 1.54
N PHE A 36 6.78 -15.06 0.83
CA PHE A 36 7.38 -14.38 -0.33
C PHE A 36 7.12 -15.06 -1.68
N ARG A 37 6.66 -16.31 -1.70
CA ARG A 37 6.31 -17.01 -2.94
C ARG A 37 5.16 -16.29 -3.68
N CYS A 38 5.30 -16.16 -4.99
CA CYS A 38 4.27 -15.64 -5.87
C CYS A 38 4.04 -16.63 -7.02
N ASN A 39 2.90 -16.49 -7.70
CA ASN A 39 2.55 -17.17 -8.94
C ASN A 39 2.78 -16.29 -10.19
N LEU A 40 3.45 -15.13 -10.02
CA LEU A 40 3.82 -14.18 -11.06
C LEU A 40 5.26 -13.69 -10.85
N GLU A 41 5.88 -13.22 -11.94
CA GLU A 41 7.25 -12.69 -11.97
C GLU A 41 7.28 -11.22 -12.43
N CYS A 42 6.51 -10.36 -11.76
CA CYS A 42 6.34 -8.97 -12.15
C CYS A 42 7.67 -8.20 -12.23
N ILE A 43 7.83 -7.38 -13.26
CA ILE A 43 9.07 -6.63 -13.56
C ILE A 43 9.52 -5.68 -12.44
N GLY A 44 8.58 -5.22 -11.62
CA GLY A 44 8.81 -4.28 -10.51
C GLY A 44 8.95 -4.93 -9.13
N CYS A 45 8.96 -6.27 -9.02
CA CYS A 45 8.96 -6.98 -7.75
C CYS A 45 10.30 -7.68 -7.46
N GLY A 46 10.96 -7.31 -6.35
CA GLY A 46 12.17 -7.98 -5.87
C GLY A 46 11.94 -9.17 -4.94
N LYS A 47 10.72 -9.37 -4.45
CA LYS A 47 10.44 -10.31 -3.33
C LYS A 47 10.62 -11.79 -3.71
N ILE A 48 10.43 -12.13 -4.99
CA ILE A 48 10.59 -13.50 -5.48
C ILE A 48 12.05 -13.90 -5.74
N GLN A 49 13.00 -12.96 -5.67
CA GLN A 49 14.43 -13.22 -5.90
C GLN A 49 15.15 -13.79 -4.65
N LYS A 50 14.41 -14.07 -3.57
CA LYS A 50 14.98 -14.68 -2.36
C LYS A 50 15.34 -16.15 -2.60
N PRO A 51 16.31 -16.72 -1.84
CA PRO A 51 16.61 -18.15 -1.89
C PRO A 51 15.37 -19.03 -1.70
N ASN A 52 15.36 -20.18 -2.37
CA ASN A 52 14.23 -21.12 -2.35
C ASN A 52 13.82 -21.56 -0.94
N GLU A 53 14.78 -21.66 -0.02
CA GLU A 53 14.56 -21.99 1.38
C GLU A 53 13.70 -20.94 2.10
N ILE A 54 13.79 -19.67 1.69
CA ILE A 54 12.98 -18.57 2.21
C ILE A 54 11.62 -18.54 1.50
N LEU A 55 11.59 -18.72 0.17
CA LEU A 55 10.35 -18.71 -0.61
C LEU A 55 9.36 -19.81 -0.17
N LYS A 56 9.87 -20.95 0.32
CA LYS A 56 9.05 -22.06 0.83
C LYS A 56 8.45 -21.79 2.22
N GLN A 57 8.88 -20.75 2.93
CA GLN A 57 8.38 -20.44 4.27
C GLN A 57 6.98 -19.86 4.22
N ASN A 58 6.19 -20.23 5.23
CA ASN A 58 4.87 -19.68 5.50
C ASN A 58 4.82 -19.34 6.99
N MET A 59 4.36 -18.14 7.32
CA MET A 59 4.20 -17.71 8.70
C MET A 59 2.95 -18.36 9.32
N SER A 60 3.05 -18.89 10.53
CA SER A 60 1.85 -19.39 11.22
C SER A 60 0.90 -18.23 11.56
N PRO A 61 -0.43 -18.46 11.60
CA PRO A 61 -1.40 -17.46 12.02
C PRO A 61 -1.05 -16.82 13.37
N GLU A 62 -0.58 -17.60 14.35
CA GLU A 62 -0.20 -17.11 15.68
C GLU A 62 0.95 -16.10 15.61
N LYS A 63 1.95 -16.36 14.76
CA LYS A 63 3.07 -15.45 14.55
C LYS A 63 2.60 -14.14 13.90
N CYS A 64 1.70 -14.22 12.91
CA CYS A 64 1.06 -13.03 12.34
C CYS A 64 0.29 -12.22 13.40
N PHE A 65 -0.53 -12.89 14.20
CA PHE A 65 -1.34 -12.25 15.25
C PHE A 65 -0.49 -11.57 16.31
N LYS A 66 0.59 -12.23 16.74
CA LYS A 66 1.54 -11.69 17.72
C LYS A 66 2.20 -10.43 17.18
N ALA A 67 2.72 -10.46 15.95
CA ALA A 67 3.40 -9.32 15.34
C ALA A 67 2.47 -8.10 15.18
N VAL A 68 1.24 -8.31 14.70
CA VAL A 68 0.24 -7.24 14.58
C VAL A 68 -0.15 -6.66 15.93
N LYS A 69 -0.31 -7.51 16.95
CA LYS A 69 -0.59 -7.05 18.31
C LYS A 69 0.55 -6.24 18.90
N GLU A 70 1.79 -6.68 18.68
CA GLU A 70 3.01 -6.01 19.14
C GLU A 70 3.19 -4.63 18.50
N CYS A 71 2.98 -4.50 17.18
CA CYS A 71 3.07 -3.25 16.45
C CYS A 71 1.98 -2.25 16.84
N GLY A 72 0.75 -2.75 17.03
CA GLY A 72 -0.38 -1.92 17.46
C GLY A 72 -1.03 -1.07 16.35
N ALA A 73 -0.52 -1.11 15.11
CA ALA A 73 -1.07 -0.36 13.97
C ALA A 73 -2.56 -0.68 13.73
N PRO A 74 -3.42 0.34 13.50
CA PRO A 74 -4.84 0.10 13.27
C PRO A 74 -5.13 -0.55 11.91
N ILE A 75 -4.23 -0.40 10.94
CA ILE A 75 -4.34 -0.95 9.58
C ILE A 75 -3.25 -2.00 9.37
N VAL A 76 -3.60 -3.12 8.75
CA VAL A 76 -2.66 -4.15 8.30
C VAL A 76 -2.82 -4.33 6.80
N SER A 77 -1.74 -4.08 6.05
CA SER A 77 -1.65 -4.46 4.65
C SER A 77 -1.02 -5.85 4.59
N ILE A 78 -1.79 -6.85 4.19
CA ILE A 78 -1.28 -8.20 3.98
C ILE A 78 -0.76 -8.24 2.54
N ALA A 79 0.56 -8.28 2.40
CA ALA A 79 1.29 -8.22 1.14
C ALA A 79 2.36 -9.34 1.10
N GLY A 80 3.42 -9.16 0.31
CA GLY A 80 4.54 -10.10 0.18
C GLY A 80 4.65 -10.63 -1.24
N GLY A 81 4.70 -11.97 -1.38
CA GLY A 81 4.46 -12.63 -2.66
C GLY A 81 2.98 -12.52 -3.06
N GLU A 82 2.30 -13.65 -3.27
CA GLU A 82 0.83 -13.66 -3.42
C GLU A 82 0.19 -14.21 -2.13
N PRO A 83 -0.46 -13.38 -1.29
CA PRO A 83 -1.06 -13.81 -0.04
C PRO A 83 -2.06 -14.96 -0.18
N LEU A 84 -2.79 -15.04 -1.29
CA LEU A 84 -3.74 -16.14 -1.52
C LEU A 84 -3.06 -17.50 -1.77
N MET A 85 -1.74 -17.54 -1.94
CA MET A 85 -0.97 -18.80 -1.92
C MET A 85 -0.67 -19.31 -0.51
N HIS A 86 -0.96 -18.54 0.54
CA HIS A 86 -0.77 -18.99 1.92
C HIS A 86 -1.88 -19.98 2.31
N PRO A 87 -1.55 -21.18 2.80
CA PRO A 87 -2.57 -22.19 3.12
C PRO A 87 -3.55 -21.73 4.21
N ALA A 88 -3.10 -20.87 5.13
CA ALA A 88 -3.89 -20.34 6.23
C ALA A 88 -4.30 -18.86 6.05
N ILE A 89 -4.34 -18.32 4.82
CA ILE A 89 -4.67 -16.89 4.61
C ILE A 89 -6.03 -16.50 5.19
N VAL A 90 -7.03 -17.39 5.07
CA VAL A 90 -8.39 -17.15 5.57
C VAL A 90 -8.38 -16.99 7.09
N GLU A 91 -7.70 -17.90 7.80
CA GLU A 91 -7.55 -17.86 9.25
C GLU A 91 -6.81 -16.59 9.70
N ILE A 92 -5.75 -16.20 8.98
CA ILE A 92 -5.03 -14.95 9.24
C ILE A 92 -5.98 -13.75 9.13
N VAL A 93 -6.76 -13.67 8.05
CA VAL A 93 -7.73 -12.57 7.85
C VAL A 93 -8.77 -12.54 8.96
N GLU A 94 -9.39 -13.68 9.29
CA GLU A 94 -10.41 -13.77 10.35
C GLU A 94 -9.87 -13.39 11.73
N GLY A 95 -8.67 -13.85 12.08
CA GLY A 95 -8.02 -13.50 13.33
C GLY A 95 -7.69 -12.01 13.42
N LEU A 96 -7.28 -11.38 12.32
CA LEU A 96 -7.02 -9.93 12.28
C LEU A 96 -8.31 -9.09 12.34
N ILE A 97 -9.42 -9.58 11.76
CA ILE A 97 -10.75 -8.98 11.92
C ILE A 97 -11.19 -9.05 13.39
N THR A 98 -10.96 -10.18 14.05
CA THR A 98 -11.27 -10.36 15.49
C THR A 98 -10.47 -9.38 16.36
N GLN A 99 -9.24 -9.07 15.96
CA GLN A 99 -8.42 -8.01 16.58
C GLN A 99 -8.85 -6.58 16.21
N LYS A 100 -9.92 -6.41 15.42
CA LYS A 100 -10.46 -5.13 14.94
C LYS A 100 -9.44 -4.30 14.14
N ARG A 101 -8.62 -4.98 13.33
CA ARG A 101 -7.68 -4.36 12.38
C ARG A 101 -8.38 -4.12 11.05
N PHE A 102 -8.13 -2.98 10.41
CA PHE A 102 -8.53 -2.78 9.03
C PHE A 102 -7.51 -3.45 8.11
N ILE A 103 -7.97 -4.42 7.34
CA ILE A 103 -7.14 -5.27 6.50
C ILE A 103 -7.26 -4.80 5.06
N TYR A 104 -6.12 -4.57 4.43
CA TYR A 104 -5.98 -4.50 2.98
C TYR A 104 -5.29 -5.78 2.53
N LEU A 105 -6.04 -6.71 1.96
CA LEU A 105 -5.50 -7.95 1.41
C LEU A 105 -5.04 -7.65 -0.02
N CYS A 106 -3.74 -7.45 -0.21
CA CYS A 106 -3.14 -7.20 -1.51
C CYS A 106 -3.08 -8.49 -2.33
N THR A 107 -3.54 -8.48 -3.57
CA THR A 107 -3.54 -9.67 -4.43
C THR A 107 -3.43 -9.30 -5.90
N ASN A 108 -2.80 -10.16 -6.70
CA ASN A 108 -2.86 -10.12 -8.17
C ASN A 108 -4.20 -10.66 -8.74
N ALA A 109 -5.08 -11.12 -7.86
CA ALA A 109 -6.43 -11.60 -8.12
C ALA A 109 -6.58 -12.88 -8.96
N ILE A 110 -5.49 -13.53 -9.39
CA ILE A 110 -5.56 -14.79 -10.14
C ILE A 110 -6.28 -15.87 -9.35
N LEU A 111 -5.97 -15.98 -8.05
CA LEU A 111 -6.57 -16.97 -7.15
C LEU A 111 -7.84 -16.44 -6.45
N LEU A 112 -8.20 -15.17 -6.65
CA LEU A 112 -9.19 -14.52 -5.79
C LEU A 112 -10.56 -15.20 -5.86
N LYS A 113 -11.01 -15.62 -7.06
CA LYS A 113 -12.29 -16.29 -7.25
C LYS A 113 -12.47 -17.51 -6.35
N ASP A 114 -11.42 -18.32 -6.19
CA ASP A 114 -11.42 -19.55 -5.37
C ASP A 114 -11.51 -19.27 -3.86
N PHE A 115 -11.23 -18.03 -3.44
CA PHE A 115 -11.26 -17.60 -2.05
C PHE A 115 -12.47 -16.75 -1.69
N LEU A 116 -13.26 -16.27 -2.66
CA LEU A 116 -14.40 -15.38 -2.40
C LEU A 116 -15.47 -15.99 -1.50
N ASP A 117 -15.65 -17.31 -1.53
CA ASP A 117 -16.60 -18.02 -0.65
C ASP A 117 -16.03 -18.37 0.73
N ARG A 118 -14.71 -18.23 0.90
CA ARG A 118 -14.01 -18.57 2.13
C ARG A 118 -13.62 -17.33 2.93
N LEU A 119 -13.43 -16.19 2.26
CA LEU A 119 -13.12 -14.93 2.91
C LEU A 119 -14.38 -14.30 3.51
N PRO A 120 -14.29 -13.71 4.71
CA PRO A 120 -15.43 -13.04 5.33
C PRO A 120 -15.69 -11.68 4.66
N VAL A 121 -16.94 -11.44 4.27
CA VAL A 121 -17.40 -10.08 3.92
C VAL A 121 -17.50 -9.28 5.22
N SER A 122 -16.64 -8.26 5.38
CA SER A 122 -16.50 -7.52 6.64
C SER A 122 -16.19 -6.05 6.39
N PRO A 123 -16.69 -5.12 7.23
CA PRO A 123 -16.29 -3.71 7.18
C PRO A 123 -14.80 -3.50 7.53
N TYR A 124 -14.12 -4.53 8.02
CA TYR A 124 -12.70 -4.55 8.31
C TYR A 124 -11.85 -5.13 7.18
N LEU A 125 -12.43 -5.68 6.12
CA LEU A 125 -11.69 -6.27 5.00
C LEU A 125 -11.89 -5.48 3.71
N THR A 126 -10.78 -5.06 3.11
CA THR A 126 -10.71 -4.53 1.75
C THR A 126 -9.82 -5.43 0.92
N LEU A 127 -10.32 -5.87 -0.24
CA LEU A 127 -9.50 -6.56 -1.24
C LEU A 127 -8.78 -5.50 -2.08
N SER A 128 -7.46 -5.43 -2.01
CA SER A 128 -6.64 -4.48 -2.77
C SER A 128 -6.06 -5.20 -3.99
N VAL A 129 -6.73 -5.08 -5.13
CA VAL A 129 -6.36 -5.78 -6.36
C VAL A 129 -5.35 -4.96 -7.14
N HIS A 130 -4.24 -5.58 -7.52
CA HIS A 130 -3.20 -4.93 -8.32
C HIS A 130 -3.65 -4.80 -9.79
N LEU A 131 -3.74 -3.57 -10.30
CA LEU A 131 -4.07 -3.25 -11.69
C LEU A 131 -3.30 -1.99 -12.10
N ASP A 132 -2.41 -2.12 -13.08
CA ASP A 132 -1.37 -1.13 -13.40
C ASP A 132 -1.56 -0.43 -14.75
N GLY A 133 -2.66 -0.71 -15.44
CA GLY A 133 -2.93 -0.19 -16.77
C GLY A 133 -4.01 -0.99 -17.47
N MET A 134 -4.28 -0.62 -18.72
CA MET A 134 -5.13 -1.44 -19.60
C MET A 134 -4.44 -2.78 -19.91
N GLU A 135 -5.20 -3.74 -20.46
CA GLU A 135 -4.77 -5.14 -20.67
C GLU A 135 -3.30 -5.31 -21.12
N GLU A 136 -2.89 -4.64 -22.19
CA GLU A 136 -1.52 -4.75 -22.71
C GLU A 136 -0.45 -4.26 -21.71
N ASP A 137 -0.69 -3.12 -21.07
CA ASP A 137 0.25 -2.53 -20.11
C ASP A 137 0.32 -3.38 -18.84
N HIS A 138 -0.82 -3.82 -18.30
CA HIS A 138 -0.86 -4.62 -17.08
C HIS A 138 -0.26 -6.02 -17.29
N ASP A 139 -0.64 -6.72 -18.36
CA ASP A 139 -0.12 -8.06 -18.67
C ASP A 139 1.40 -8.05 -18.91
N ARG A 140 1.93 -6.95 -19.48
CA ARG A 140 3.38 -6.73 -19.62
C ARG A 140 4.05 -6.53 -18.26
N VAL A 141 3.48 -5.70 -17.38
CA VAL A 141 4.05 -5.42 -16.05
C VAL A 141 4.13 -6.68 -15.19
N VAL A 142 3.12 -7.55 -15.28
CA VAL A 142 3.08 -8.81 -14.51
C VAL A 142 3.74 -9.99 -15.22
N ASP A 143 4.31 -9.75 -16.40
CA ASP A 143 4.93 -10.75 -17.28
C ASP A 143 4.05 -11.98 -17.59
N GLN A 144 2.73 -11.78 -17.69
CA GLN A 144 1.79 -12.85 -17.98
C GLN A 144 0.53 -12.35 -18.70
N LYS A 145 0.33 -12.82 -19.93
CA LYS A 145 -0.85 -12.53 -20.76
C LYS A 145 -2.14 -13.09 -20.15
N GLY A 146 -3.22 -12.32 -20.25
CA GLY A 146 -4.56 -12.65 -19.78
C GLY A 146 -4.83 -12.32 -18.31
N THR A 147 -3.82 -11.85 -17.56
CA THR A 147 -3.94 -11.55 -16.13
C THR A 147 -4.94 -10.42 -15.88
N PHE A 148 -4.94 -9.38 -16.71
CA PHE A 148 -5.91 -8.28 -16.63
C PHE A 148 -7.37 -8.76 -16.71
N LYS A 149 -7.66 -9.70 -17.62
CA LYS A 149 -9.01 -10.26 -17.77
C LYS A 149 -9.42 -11.04 -16.54
N LEU A 150 -8.55 -11.91 -16.04
CA LEU A 150 -8.78 -12.69 -14.82
C LEU A 150 -9.02 -11.78 -13.60
N ALA A 151 -8.15 -10.79 -13.41
CA ALA A 151 -8.24 -9.84 -12.30
C ALA A 151 -9.54 -9.03 -12.36
N THR A 152 -9.91 -8.49 -13.53
CA THR A 152 -11.15 -7.71 -13.66
C THR A 152 -12.42 -8.57 -13.53
N GLU A 153 -12.38 -9.85 -13.93
CA GLU A 153 -13.46 -10.79 -13.67
C GLU A 153 -13.61 -11.09 -12.18
N ALA A 154 -12.50 -11.38 -11.49
CA ALA A 154 -12.47 -11.61 -10.05
C ALA A 154 -12.99 -10.39 -9.26
N VAL A 155 -12.64 -9.17 -9.68
CA VAL A 155 -13.19 -7.93 -9.11
C VAL A 155 -14.71 -7.90 -9.24
N ARG A 156 -15.27 -8.17 -10.44
CA ARG A 156 -16.73 -8.16 -10.65
C ARG A 156 -17.43 -9.19 -9.74
N GLU A 157 -16.86 -10.38 -9.57
CA GLU A 157 -17.42 -11.40 -8.69
C GLU A 157 -17.33 -11.01 -7.21
N ALA A 158 -16.20 -10.46 -6.78
CA ALA A 158 -16.03 -9.94 -5.43
C ALA A 158 -17.07 -8.84 -5.12
N LYS A 159 -17.27 -7.90 -6.07
CA LYS A 159 -18.29 -6.85 -5.94
C LYS A 159 -19.70 -7.42 -5.84
N LYS A 160 -20.06 -8.45 -6.64
CA LYS A 160 -21.37 -9.13 -6.57
C LYS A 160 -21.62 -9.77 -5.21
N LYS A 161 -20.57 -10.28 -4.54
CA LYS A 161 -20.66 -10.87 -3.19
C LYS A 161 -20.61 -9.82 -2.07
N GLY A 162 -20.53 -8.53 -2.39
CA GLY A 162 -20.56 -7.44 -1.41
C GLY A 162 -19.20 -7.09 -0.81
N PHE A 163 -18.09 -7.60 -1.35
CA PHE A 163 -16.76 -7.19 -0.91
C PHE A 163 -16.49 -5.73 -1.26
N ARG A 164 -15.76 -5.07 -0.36
CA ARG A 164 -15.06 -3.83 -0.67
C ARG A 164 -13.79 -4.16 -1.46
N VAL A 165 -13.62 -3.52 -2.61
CA VAL A 165 -12.49 -3.74 -3.51
C VAL A 165 -11.86 -2.39 -3.88
N THR A 166 -10.56 -2.26 -3.69
CA THR A 166 -9.77 -1.11 -4.14
C THR A 166 -8.77 -1.55 -5.21
N SER A 167 -8.38 -0.61 -6.08
CA SER A 167 -7.27 -0.82 -7.01
C SER A 167 -5.97 -0.33 -6.39
N ALA A 168 -4.94 -1.17 -6.41
CA ALA A 168 -3.55 -0.77 -6.23
C ALA A 168 -2.92 -0.61 -7.61
N THR A 169 -2.58 0.63 -7.96
CA THR A 169 -2.12 0.99 -9.30
C THR A 169 -0.74 1.61 -9.24
N THR A 170 0.20 1.02 -9.96
CA THR A 170 1.54 1.57 -10.14
C THR A 170 1.69 2.08 -11.56
N PHE A 171 2.03 3.37 -11.71
CA PHE A 171 2.37 3.95 -13.01
C PHE A 171 3.87 3.86 -13.26
N PHE A 172 4.25 3.43 -14.46
CA PHE A 172 5.64 3.29 -14.91
C PHE A 172 6.06 4.44 -15.81
N GLU A 173 7.36 4.63 -16.05
CA GLU A 173 7.88 5.81 -16.78
C GLU A 173 7.27 5.97 -18.18
N ASP A 174 6.95 4.86 -18.84
CA ASP A 174 6.34 4.83 -20.18
C ASP A 174 4.82 5.07 -20.17
N THR A 175 4.21 5.25 -18.99
CA THR A 175 2.78 5.55 -18.86
C THR A 175 2.52 7.01 -19.21
N THR A 176 1.78 7.26 -20.28
CA THR A 176 1.31 8.62 -20.62
C THR A 176 0.09 9.02 -19.81
N ILE A 177 -0.20 10.32 -19.74
CA ILE A 177 -1.40 10.83 -19.06
C ILE A 177 -2.66 10.25 -19.70
N GLU A 178 -2.70 10.11 -21.02
CA GLU A 178 -3.85 9.56 -21.76
C GLU A 178 -4.08 8.08 -21.42
N LYS A 179 -3.00 7.29 -21.30
CA LYS A 179 -3.08 5.90 -20.85
C LYS A 179 -3.62 5.81 -19.42
N ALA A 180 -3.08 6.63 -18.52
CA ALA A 180 -3.53 6.68 -17.12
C ALA A 180 -5.00 7.09 -17.02
N GLU A 181 -5.44 8.12 -17.73
CA GLU A 181 -6.85 8.54 -17.79
C GLU A 181 -7.77 7.43 -18.27
N ARG A 182 -7.43 6.80 -19.40
CA ARG A 182 -8.22 5.70 -19.97
C ARG A 182 -8.38 4.56 -18.98
N PHE A 183 -7.31 4.21 -18.28
CA PHE A 183 -7.32 3.16 -17.29
C PHE A 183 -8.14 3.54 -16.04
N LEU A 184 -7.94 4.74 -15.48
CA LEU A 184 -8.70 5.21 -14.32
C LEU A 184 -10.20 5.34 -14.64
N ASP A 185 -10.55 5.78 -15.84
CA ASP A 185 -11.94 5.80 -16.31
C ASP A 185 -12.54 4.39 -16.42
N PHE A 186 -11.75 3.39 -16.82
CA PHE A 186 -12.18 2.00 -16.89
C PHE A 186 -12.45 1.39 -15.50
N LEU A 187 -11.73 1.80 -14.46
CA LEU A 187 -11.95 1.30 -13.09
C LEU A 187 -13.30 1.72 -12.50
N LYS A 188 -13.88 2.83 -12.98
CA LYS A 188 -15.16 3.36 -12.50
C LYS A 188 -16.35 2.43 -12.78
N PRO A 189 -16.64 2.02 -14.04
CA PRO A 189 -17.71 1.04 -14.31
C PRO A 189 -17.40 -0.37 -13.77
N LEU A 190 -16.15 -0.66 -13.40
CA LEU A 190 -15.79 -1.91 -12.72
C LEU A 190 -16.32 -1.96 -11.26
N GLY A 191 -16.67 -0.79 -10.69
CA GLY A 191 -17.24 -0.69 -9.34
C GLY A 191 -16.20 -0.71 -8.23
N ILE A 192 -14.95 -0.33 -8.53
CA ILE A 192 -13.89 -0.17 -7.55
C ILE A 192 -14.26 0.93 -6.55
N ASP A 193 -14.04 0.69 -5.25
CA ASP A 193 -14.44 1.62 -4.19
C ASP A 193 -13.35 2.61 -3.77
N GLY A 194 -12.20 2.58 -4.44
CA GLY A 194 -11.07 3.47 -4.18
C GLY A 194 -9.82 3.07 -4.96
N ILE A 195 -9.01 4.05 -5.33
CA ILE A 195 -7.79 3.85 -6.13
C ILE A 195 -6.58 4.38 -5.35
N THR A 196 -5.67 3.51 -4.95
CA THR A 196 -4.35 3.90 -4.46
C THR A 196 -3.38 3.92 -5.64
N MET A 197 -2.63 5.00 -5.79
CA MET A 197 -1.68 5.20 -6.88
C MET A 197 -0.26 5.36 -6.33
N ALA A 198 0.71 4.82 -7.05
CA ALA A 198 2.12 5.07 -6.83
C ALA A 198 2.82 5.27 -8.18
N SER A 199 3.92 6.02 -8.20
CA SER A 199 4.89 5.89 -9.30
C SER A 199 5.80 4.70 -9.01
N ALA A 200 6.12 3.92 -10.02
CA ALA A 200 7.29 3.06 -9.98
C ALA A 200 8.53 3.95 -9.82
N PHE A 201 9.38 3.63 -8.85
CA PHE A 201 10.67 4.27 -8.66
C PHE A 201 11.74 3.20 -8.45
N ARG A 202 12.98 3.56 -8.75
CA ARG A 202 14.11 2.65 -8.63
C ARG A 202 14.33 2.28 -7.17
N TYR A 203 14.32 1.00 -6.86
CA TYR A 203 14.81 0.48 -5.59
C TYR A 203 15.71 -0.74 -5.83
N PRO A 204 16.66 -1.04 -4.93
CA PRO A 204 17.79 -1.94 -5.22
C PRO A 204 17.40 -3.35 -5.65
N ASP A 205 16.27 -3.86 -5.16
CA ASP A 205 15.85 -5.25 -5.41
C ASP A 205 14.93 -5.38 -6.65
N ALA A 206 14.57 -4.30 -7.33
CA ALA A 206 13.71 -4.38 -8.52
C ALA A 206 14.47 -4.96 -9.73
N PRO A 207 13.90 -5.94 -10.47
CA PRO A 207 14.54 -6.50 -11.67
C PRO A 207 14.81 -5.45 -12.77
N ASP A 208 13.83 -4.61 -13.08
CA ASP A 208 14.05 -3.44 -13.94
C ASP A 208 14.78 -2.38 -13.14
N GLN A 209 15.79 -1.73 -13.72
CA GLN A 209 16.51 -0.60 -13.15
C GLN A 209 16.40 0.64 -14.04
N ASP A 210 16.02 0.54 -15.30
CA ASP A 210 16.20 1.61 -16.29
C ASP A 210 14.93 2.43 -16.58
N HIS A 211 13.74 1.92 -16.25
CA HIS A 211 12.45 2.54 -16.62
C HIS A 211 11.64 3.07 -15.43
N PHE A 212 12.30 3.82 -14.54
CA PHE A 212 11.67 4.40 -13.37
C PHE A 212 11.52 5.91 -13.45
N PHE A 213 10.44 6.43 -12.86
CA PHE A 213 10.33 7.85 -12.64
C PHE A 213 11.46 8.35 -11.72
N GLY A 214 12.20 9.35 -12.17
CA GLY A 214 12.91 10.25 -11.26
C GLY A 214 11.92 11.17 -10.53
N ARG A 215 12.25 11.63 -9.32
CA ARG A 215 11.33 12.39 -8.44
C ARG A 215 10.62 13.54 -9.14
N LYS A 216 11.37 14.29 -9.97
CA LYS A 216 10.84 15.43 -10.73
C LYS A 216 9.77 15.00 -11.74
N LYS A 217 10.05 13.95 -12.53
CA LYS A 217 9.10 13.40 -13.49
C LYS A 217 7.85 12.86 -12.79
N THR A 218 8.00 12.22 -11.62
CA THR A 218 6.86 11.80 -10.79
C THR A 218 5.94 12.98 -10.48
N PHE A 219 6.50 14.08 -9.97
CA PHE A 219 5.71 15.26 -9.63
C PHE A 219 5.03 15.89 -10.85
N GLU A 220 5.74 16.00 -11.97
CA GLU A 220 5.16 16.52 -13.23
C GLU A 220 4.02 15.63 -13.75
N PHE A 221 4.16 14.31 -13.66
CA PHE A 221 3.14 13.35 -14.07
C PHE A 221 1.90 13.45 -13.18
N PHE A 222 2.08 13.36 -11.85
CA PHE A 222 0.95 13.40 -10.91
C PHE A 222 0.30 14.78 -10.84
N ASP A 223 1.03 15.88 -11.05
CA ASP A 223 0.40 17.21 -11.14
C ASP A 223 -0.56 17.29 -12.33
N LYS A 224 -0.12 16.85 -13.52
CA LYS A 224 -0.98 16.79 -14.73
C LYS A 224 -2.16 15.84 -14.57
N LEU A 225 -1.93 14.66 -13.98
CA LEU A 225 -2.97 13.65 -13.80
C LEU A 225 -4.02 14.10 -12.76
N LEU A 226 -3.57 14.60 -11.60
CA LEU A 226 -4.47 15.03 -10.52
C LEU A 226 -5.19 16.34 -10.85
N GLU A 227 -4.64 17.18 -11.72
CA GLU A 227 -5.35 18.32 -12.31
C GLU A 227 -6.64 17.88 -13.02
N LYS A 228 -6.61 16.72 -13.70
CA LYS A 228 -7.78 16.12 -14.36
C LYS A 228 -8.77 15.47 -13.39
N ASN A 229 -8.41 15.35 -12.10
CA ASN A 229 -9.29 14.83 -11.05
C ASN A 229 -9.94 15.92 -10.17
N LYS A 230 -9.80 17.21 -10.50
CA LYS A 230 -10.32 18.32 -9.67
C LYS A 230 -11.80 18.24 -9.33
N ASN A 231 -12.61 17.62 -10.19
CA ASN A 231 -14.05 17.49 -10.00
C ASN A 231 -14.46 16.12 -9.42
N GLY A 232 -13.52 15.39 -8.80
CA GLY A 232 -13.78 14.05 -8.28
C GLY A 232 -14.12 13.03 -9.36
N ARG A 233 -13.43 13.09 -10.51
CA ARG A 233 -13.64 12.16 -11.65
C ARG A 233 -13.43 10.70 -11.22
N TRP A 234 -12.42 10.47 -10.39
CA TRP A 234 -11.97 9.19 -9.84
C TRP A 234 -11.88 9.24 -8.30
N ASP A 235 -12.34 8.16 -7.66
CA ASP A 235 -12.30 7.97 -6.20
C ASP A 235 -10.88 7.61 -5.72
N ILE A 236 -10.01 8.61 -5.59
CA ILE A 236 -8.63 8.40 -5.13
C ILE A 236 -8.62 8.11 -3.63
N ASN A 237 -7.94 7.03 -3.23
CA ASN A 237 -7.79 6.55 -1.87
C ASN A 237 -6.47 7.00 -1.23
N HIS A 238 -6.27 8.32 -1.18
CA HIS A 238 -5.14 8.95 -0.51
C HIS A 238 -5.60 10.16 0.29
N SER A 239 -4.83 10.50 1.31
CA SER A 239 -4.99 11.74 2.06
C SER A 239 -4.76 12.95 1.14
N PRO A 240 -5.57 14.02 1.25
CA PRO A 240 -5.42 15.18 0.40
C PRO A 240 -4.02 15.82 0.43
N LEU A 241 -3.40 15.85 1.62
CA LEU A 241 -2.06 16.40 1.77
C LEU A 241 -0.97 15.53 1.11
N TYR A 242 -1.13 14.21 1.08
CA TYR A 242 -0.23 13.34 0.32
C TYR A 242 -0.38 13.58 -1.19
N LEU A 243 -1.60 13.82 -1.68
CA LEU A 243 -1.81 14.18 -3.08
C LEU A 243 -1.11 15.51 -3.43
N GLU A 244 -1.17 16.53 -2.59
CA GLU A 244 -0.42 17.78 -2.83
C GLU A 244 1.10 17.57 -2.82
N PHE A 245 1.61 16.66 -1.98
CA PHE A 245 3.01 16.21 -2.05
C PHE A 245 3.33 15.52 -3.38
N LEU A 246 2.48 14.59 -3.84
CA LEU A 246 2.66 13.92 -5.13
C LEU A 246 2.60 14.89 -6.32
N ARG A 247 1.95 16.04 -6.17
CA ARG A 247 1.95 17.13 -7.16
C ARG A 247 3.18 18.03 -7.08
N GLY A 248 4.11 17.76 -6.16
CA GLY A 248 5.28 18.62 -5.91
C GLY A 248 4.94 19.97 -5.27
N LYS A 249 3.72 20.16 -4.75
CA LYS A 249 3.28 21.41 -4.11
C LYS A 249 3.62 21.47 -2.63
N ARG A 250 3.95 20.32 -2.05
CA ARG A 250 4.45 20.17 -0.68
C ARG A 250 5.69 19.32 -0.70
N ASP A 251 6.59 19.60 0.22
CA ASP A 251 7.76 18.78 0.46
C ASP A 251 7.71 18.20 1.87
N TYR A 252 7.93 16.89 1.96
CA TYR A 252 7.79 16.13 3.19
C TYR A 252 9.02 15.30 3.48
N SER A 253 9.33 15.14 4.77
CA SER A 253 10.28 14.14 5.22
C SER A 253 9.59 12.78 5.30
N CYS A 254 10.30 11.73 4.90
CA CYS A 254 9.81 10.36 5.01
C CYS A 254 9.69 9.96 6.50
N THR A 255 8.61 9.27 6.85
CA THR A 255 8.37 8.67 8.17
C THR A 255 8.27 7.14 8.01
N PRO A 256 9.41 6.45 7.75
CA PRO A 256 9.40 5.01 7.43
C PRO A 256 8.82 4.14 8.56
N TRP A 257 8.93 4.57 9.82
CA TRP A 257 8.29 3.91 10.97
C TRP A 257 6.75 4.01 10.98
N GLY A 258 6.16 4.81 10.09
CA GLY A 258 4.71 4.94 9.94
C GLY A 258 4.07 3.74 9.23
N ASN A 259 4.87 2.97 8.48
CA ASN A 259 4.47 1.72 7.83
C ASN A 259 5.56 0.64 7.95
N PRO A 260 5.84 0.12 9.16
CA PRO A 260 6.82 -0.92 9.39
C PRO A 260 6.43 -2.23 8.70
N ASN A 261 7.43 -3.02 8.33
CA ASN A 261 7.26 -4.31 7.67
C ASN A 261 7.64 -5.48 8.58
N TYR A 262 6.78 -6.49 8.63
CA TYR A 262 7.07 -7.77 9.25
C TYR A 262 6.89 -8.90 8.26
N SER A 263 7.94 -9.69 8.06
CA SER A 263 7.95 -10.79 7.11
C SER A 263 8.34 -12.11 7.77
N VAL A 264 8.44 -13.19 6.99
CA VAL A 264 8.99 -14.47 7.44
C VAL A 264 10.38 -14.34 8.09
N LEU A 265 11.14 -13.28 7.72
CA LEU A 265 12.48 -12.97 8.24
C LEU A 265 12.49 -12.08 9.49
N GLY A 266 11.34 -11.52 9.92
CA GLY A 266 11.23 -10.63 11.07
C GLY A 266 10.88 -9.19 10.68
N TRP A 267 11.19 -8.23 11.57
CA TRP A 267 10.94 -6.81 11.39
C TRP A 267 12.00 -6.17 10.49
N GLN A 268 11.68 -5.87 9.24
CA GLN A 268 12.67 -5.37 8.26
C GLN A 268 13.11 -3.93 8.58
N LYS A 269 14.43 -3.68 8.51
CA LYS A 269 15.07 -2.37 8.70
C LYS A 269 15.47 -1.77 7.35
N PRO A 270 15.27 -0.46 7.13
CA PRO A 270 14.36 0.45 7.87
C PRO A 270 12.90 0.34 7.40
N CYS A 271 12.65 -0.16 6.20
CA CYS A 271 11.32 -0.19 5.57
C CYS A 271 11.25 -1.40 4.62
N TYR A 272 10.08 -1.68 4.03
CA TYR A 272 9.90 -2.88 3.20
C TYR A 272 10.70 -2.87 1.88
N LEU A 273 11.24 -1.72 1.47
CA LEU A 273 11.97 -1.53 0.20
C LEU A 273 13.49 -1.52 0.35
N LEU A 274 13.98 -1.15 1.53
CA LEU A 274 15.41 -1.14 1.85
C LEU A 274 15.63 -2.33 2.79
N ASP A 275 16.29 -3.38 2.29
CA ASP A 275 16.60 -4.59 3.06
C ASP A 275 17.99 -4.45 3.72
N GLU A 276 18.05 -3.70 4.82
CA GLU A 276 19.29 -3.47 5.59
C GLU A 276 19.36 -4.34 6.86
N GLY A 277 18.60 -5.43 6.87
CA GLY A 277 18.54 -6.41 7.96
C GLY A 277 17.19 -6.45 8.68
N TYR A 278 17.14 -7.24 9.75
CA TYR A 278 15.91 -7.54 10.47
C TYR A 278 16.10 -7.38 11.98
N ALA A 279 15.04 -6.96 12.67
CA ALA A 279 14.90 -6.99 14.12
C ALA A 279 13.97 -8.14 14.54
N GLU A 280 14.18 -8.66 15.75
CA GLU A 280 13.33 -9.73 16.30
C GLU A 280 12.01 -9.19 16.85
N THR A 281 12.04 -7.98 17.41
CA THR A 281 10.88 -7.32 18.02
C THR A 281 10.62 -5.95 17.40
N PHE A 282 9.37 -5.50 17.45
CA PHE A 282 8.96 -4.18 17.00
C PHE A 282 9.65 -3.11 17.84
N LYS A 283 9.83 -3.36 19.13
CA LYS A 283 10.58 -2.45 20.02
C LYS A 283 12.02 -2.28 19.54
N GLU A 284 12.71 -3.38 19.24
CA GLU A 284 14.07 -3.33 18.72
C GLU A 284 14.14 -2.60 17.38
N LEU A 285 13.21 -2.83 16.46
CA LEU A 285 13.10 -2.08 15.20
C LEU A 285 13.04 -0.57 15.47
N MET A 286 12.18 -0.15 16.40
CA MET A 286 11.92 1.26 16.69
C MET A 286 13.10 1.94 17.40
N GLU A 287 13.80 1.23 18.28
CA GLU A 287 14.88 1.78 19.11
C GLU A 287 16.26 1.74 18.45
N THR A 288 16.53 0.72 17.62
CA THR A 288 17.88 0.50 17.05
C THR A 288 18.07 1.06 15.64
N THR A 289 16.99 1.29 14.90
CA THR A 289 17.07 1.89 13.56
C THR A 289 17.38 3.39 13.66
N LYS A 290 18.41 3.84 12.94
CA LYS A 290 18.78 5.27 12.83
C LYS A 290 17.88 5.97 11.82
N TRP A 291 16.63 6.20 12.20
CA TRP A 291 15.57 6.69 11.32
C TRP A 291 15.89 7.99 10.58
N GLU A 292 16.68 8.87 11.19
CA GLU A 292 17.15 10.14 10.64
C GLU A 292 17.99 9.97 9.37
N ASN A 293 18.59 8.79 9.15
CA ASN A 293 19.41 8.49 7.98
C ASN A 293 18.58 8.12 6.73
N TYR A 294 17.24 8.21 6.79
CA TYR A 294 16.38 7.77 5.69
C TYR A 294 15.42 8.87 5.22
N GLY A 295 15.01 8.74 3.96
CA GLY A 295 14.22 9.73 3.24
C GLY A 295 15.03 10.46 2.18
N HIS A 296 14.32 11.06 1.23
CA HIS A 296 14.91 11.59 -0.01
C HIS A 296 16.00 12.67 0.15
N LYS A 297 16.10 13.31 1.32
CA LYS A 297 17.14 14.30 1.63
C LYS A 297 18.36 13.71 2.33
N ASN A 298 18.20 12.54 2.95
CA ASN A 298 19.16 12.00 3.91
C ASN A 298 19.81 10.69 3.42
N ASN A 299 19.26 10.08 2.37
CA ASN A 299 19.73 8.81 1.83
C ASN A 299 19.64 8.81 0.31
N GLU A 300 20.75 8.52 -0.36
CA GLU A 300 20.82 8.46 -1.82
C GLU A 300 19.88 7.40 -2.41
N LYS A 301 19.73 6.23 -1.74
CA LYS A 301 18.78 5.18 -2.14
C LYS A 301 17.32 5.63 -2.08
N CYS A 302 17.03 6.74 -1.40
CA CYS A 302 15.69 7.29 -1.25
C CYS A 302 15.43 8.51 -2.14
N ALA A 303 16.42 8.98 -2.91
CA ALA A 303 16.36 10.28 -3.59
C ALA A 303 15.08 10.43 -4.44
N ASP A 304 14.71 9.38 -5.17
CA ASP A 304 13.53 9.36 -6.05
C ASP A 304 12.25 8.85 -5.39
N CYS A 305 12.30 8.41 -4.14
CA CYS A 305 11.17 7.76 -3.48
C CYS A 305 10.04 8.74 -3.16
N THR A 306 8.83 8.46 -3.65
CA THR A 306 7.59 9.20 -3.35
C THR A 306 6.51 8.28 -2.74
N ALA A 307 6.92 7.07 -2.32
CA ALA A 307 6.03 5.99 -1.91
C ALA A 307 5.11 6.39 -0.75
N HIS A 308 3.80 6.16 -0.93
CA HIS A 308 2.80 6.47 0.09
C HIS A 308 3.14 5.85 1.45
N CYS A 309 3.77 4.67 1.51
CA CYS A 309 4.17 4.04 2.76
C CYS A 309 5.03 4.92 3.70
N GLY A 310 5.85 5.82 3.14
CA GLY A 310 6.73 6.70 3.91
C GLY A 310 6.25 8.14 3.99
N TYR A 311 5.41 8.59 3.05
CA TYR A 311 5.00 10.00 2.96
C TYR A 311 3.54 10.24 3.37
N GLU A 312 2.68 9.23 3.25
CA GLU A 312 1.30 9.28 3.73
C GLU A 312 1.22 9.43 5.25
N PRO A 313 2.03 8.72 6.07
CA PRO A 313 2.01 8.94 7.51
C PRO A 313 2.45 10.36 7.90
N THR A 314 3.40 10.95 7.17
CA THR A 314 3.80 12.36 7.35
C THR A 314 2.64 13.31 7.04
N ALA A 315 1.96 13.09 5.91
CA ALA A 315 0.80 13.88 5.50
C ALA A 315 -0.36 13.79 6.51
N VAL A 316 -0.63 12.58 7.02
CA VAL A 316 -1.65 12.34 8.05
C VAL A 316 -1.27 13.00 9.37
N ASP A 317 0.00 13.00 9.76
CA ASP A 317 0.43 13.69 10.97
C ASP A 317 0.20 15.20 10.84
N GLU A 318 0.60 15.85 9.73
CA GLU A 318 0.35 17.29 9.51
C GLU A 318 -1.16 17.60 9.55
N ALA A 319 -1.97 16.79 8.84
CA ALA A 319 -3.42 16.93 8.75
C ALA A 319 -4.11 16.88 10.13
N THR A 320 -3.47 16.26 11.12
CA THR A 320 -4.03 16.04 12.45
C THR A 320 -3.27 16.78 13.56
N SER A 321 -2.14 17.41 13.26
CA SER A 321 -1.25 18.09 14.23
C SER A 321 -1.40 19.60 14.21
N THR A 322 -1.86 20.20 13.11
CA THR A 322 -1.89 21.66 12.95
C THR A 322 -3.27 22.16 12.57
N VAL A 323 -3.66 23.33 13.06
CA VAL A 323 -4.94 23.99 12.68
C VAL A 323 -4.98 24.21 11.17
N ARG A 324 -3.86 24.65 10.58
CA ARG A 324 -3.71 24.80 9.14
C ARG A 324 -3.88 23.47 8.39
N GLY A 325 -3.20 22.40 8.82
CA GLY A 325 -3.30 21.08 8.20
C GLY A 325 -4.71 20.48 8.29
N MET A 326 -5.41 20.70 9.41
CA MET A 326 -6.82 20.32 9.56
C MET A 326 -7.72 21.10 8.59
N MET A 327 -7.54 22.43 8.49
CA MET A 327 -8.30 23.28 7.56
C MET A 327 -8.02 22.95 6.10
N ASP A 328 -6.75 22.74 5.73
CA ASP A 328 -6.34 22.40 4.37
C ASP A 328 -6.93 21.04 3.96
N SER A 329 -6.87 20.05 4.85
CA SER A 329 -7.49 18.73 4.61
C SER A 329 -9.01 18.82 4.47
N MET A 330 -9.69 19.59 5.34
CA MET A 330 -11.14 19.77 5.22
C MET A 330 -11.54 20.45 3.91
N LYS A 331 -10.86 21.55 3.52
CA LYS A 331 -11.15 22.25 2.27
C LYS A 331 -11.08 21.34 1.06
N MET A 332 -10.10 20.44 1.01
CA MET A 332 -9.91 19.52 -0.11
C MET A 332 -10.88 18.34 -0.14
N VAL A 333 -11.48 17.97 1.00
CA VAL A 333 -12.52 16.93 1.06
C VAL A 333 -13.88 17.46 0.57
N PHE A 334 -14.10 18.78 0.66
CA PHE A 334 -15.36 19.45 0.27
C PHE A 334 -15.25 20.26 -1.04
N GLN A 335 -14.12 20.18 -1.74
CA GLN A 335 -13.95 20.62 -3.13
C GLN A 335 -14.18 19.42 -4.05
#